data_AF-A0A5P2FY77-F1
#
_entry.id   AF-A0A5P2FY77-F1
#
_cell.length_a   1.000
_cell.length_b   1.000
_cell.length_c   1.000
_cell.angle_alpha   90.00
_cell.angle_beta   90.00
_cell.angle_gamma   90.00
#
_symmetry.space_group_name_H-M   'P 1'
#
loop_
_entity.id
_entity.type
_entity.pdbx_description
1 polymer ?
#
loop_
_entity_poly.entity_id
_entity_poly.type
_entity_poly.pdbx_seq_one_letter_code
_entity_poly.pdbx_strand_id
1 'polypeptide(L)'
;MPLLDTLNKNGVPLKRFGKGFEGIKSEDFKLLDQKELYSICQDMITNAKKRVEYYYDDLFEMSEDFLQCFHNWQSALPLIAREKNIYHSNMGKLRYYMRQKPMPKYVNEIKISDEPIRLQFTLKNKGRYYQLSLAFTINGKILTNAEIRGLFFISNEDKCYYMLASIQDV
;
A
#
# COMPACT_ATOMS: atom_id res chain seq x y z
N MET A 1 2.01 2.46 9.53
CA MET A 1 2.11 3.18 10.83
C MET A 1 3.49 3.77 10.93
N PRO A 2 3.63 5.04 11.34
CA PRO A 2 4.95 5.59 11.57
C PRO A 2 5.64 4.82 12.71
N LEU A 3 6.88 4.42 12.46
CA LEU A 3 7.79 3.93 13.48
C LEU A 3 8.32 5.17 14.20
N LEU A 4 7.94 5.34 15.47
CA LEU A 4 8.59 6.33 16.31
C LEU A 4 9.93 5.73 16.73
N ASP A 5 10.99 6.11 16.03
CA ASP A 5 12.35 5.76 16.44
C ASP A 5 12.62 6.39 17.80
N THR A 6 12.49 5.57 18.84
CA THR A 6 12.91 5.92 20.20
C THR A 6 14.21 5.18 20.44
N LEU A 7 15.31 5.88 20.68
CA LEU A 7 16.56 5.23 21.05
C LEU A 7 16.46 4.69 22.48
N ASN A 8 17.00 3.51 22.76
CA ASN A 8 17.20 3.05 24.13
C ASN A 8 18.39 3.81 24.78
N LYS A 9 18.63 3.56 26.07
CA LYS A 9 19.74 4.17 26.83
C LYS A 9 21.14 3.89 26.25
N ASN A 10 21.26 2.93 25.34
CA ASN A 10 22.51 2.51 24.69
C ASN A 10 22.59 3.01 23.23
N GLY A 11 21.69 3.90 22.80
CA GLY A 11 21.67 4.42 21.43
C GLY A 11 21.14 3.44 20.37
N VAL A 12 20.52 2.33 20.78
CA VAL A 12 19.94 1.34 19.86
C VAL A 12 18.49 1.70 19.55
N PRO A 13 18.05 1.69 18.28
CA PRO A 13 16.66 1.96 17.90
C PRO A 13 15.69 0.97 18.55
N LEU A 14 14.78 1.46 19.38
CA LEU A 14 13.60 0.69 19.81
C LEU A 14 12.55 0.78 18.72
N LYS A 15 12.34 -0.32 18.00
CA LYS A 15 11.17 -0.51 17.13
C LYS A 15 9.90 -0.50 17.98
N ARG A 16 9.31 0.68 18.23
CA ARG A 16 8.01 0.81 18.89
C ARG A 16 7.00 1.36 17.89
N PHE A 17 5.99 0.55 17.58
CA PHE A 17 4.79 1.02 16.88
C PHE A 17 3.99 1.93 17.82
N GLY A 18 3.63 3.14 17.36
CA GLY A 18 2.76 4.09 18.07
C GLY A 18 1.31 3.59 18.22
N LYS A 19 0.37 4.48 18.56
CA LYS A 19 -1.08 4.24 18.39
C LYS A 19 -1.50 4.91 17.08
N GLY A 20 -1.85 4.14 16.05
CA GLY A 20 -2.43 4.65 14.79
C GLY A 20 -1.76 5.89 14.18
N PHE A 21 -2.54 6.66 13.41
CA PHE A 21 -2.22 8.02 12.94
C PHE A 21 -2.93 9.11 13.76
N GLU A 22 -3.80 8.73 14.70
CA GLU A 22 -4.52 9.70 15.55
C GLU A 22 -3.57 10.33 16.58
N GLY A 23 -3.55 11.66 16.60
CA GLY A 23 -2.73 12.44 17.55
C GLY A 23 -1.28 12.62 17.15
N ILE A 24 -0.86 12.13 15.98
CA ILE A 24 0.45 12.42 15.40
C ILE A 24 0.35 13.74 14.63
N LYS A 25 1.25 14.68 14.89
CA LYS A 25 1.38 15.94 14.17
C LYS A 25 2.54 15.85 13.18
N SER A 26 2.51 16.69 12.14
CA SER A 26 3.64 16.80 11.19
C SER A 26 4.95 17.13 11.89
N GLU A 27 4.88 17.85 13.01
CA GLU A 27 6.03 18.21 13.85
C GLU A 27 6.67 17.01 14.57
N ASP A 28 5.93 15.89 14.76
CA ASP A 28 6.45 14.68 15.42
C ASP A 28 7.45 13.92 14.55
N PHE A 29 7.49 14.20 13.24
CA PHE A 29 8.45 13.65 12.30
C PHE A 29 9.74 14.46 12.34
N LYS A 30 10.69 13.96 13.13
CA LYS A 30 11.99 14.61 13.38
C LYS A 30 12.94 14.60 12.17
N LEU A 31 12.64 13.83 11.13
CA LEU A 31 13.48 13.69 9.93
C LEU A 31 12.79 14.33 8.71
N LEU A 32 13.50 15.24 8.04
CA LEU A 32 13.04 15.95 6.83
C LEU A 32 12.57 14.97 5.74
N ASP A 33 13.23 13.81 5.63
CA ASP A 33 12.97 12.78 4.61
C ASP A 33 11.59 12.12 4.74
N GLN A 34 10.90 12.28 5.87
CA GLN A 34 9.57 11.68 6.09
C GLN A 34 8.42 12.69 6.05
N LYS A 35 8.70 14.00 5.97
CA LYS A 35 7.66 15.04 5.98
C LYS A 35 6.75 14.96 4.76
N GLU A 36 7.33 14.75 3.58
CA GLU A 36 6.58 14.62 2.33
C GLU A 36 5.67 13.40 2.35
N LEU A 37 6.22 12.22 2.67
CA LEU A 37 5.46 10.98 2.81
C LEU A 37 4.32 11.12 3.84
N TYR A 38 4.58 11.83 4.94
CA TYR A 38 3.57 12.09 5.95
C TYR A 38 2.44 13.00 5.45
N SER A 39 2.77 14.08 4.74
CA SER A 39 1.77 14.97 4.14
C SER A 39 0.83 14.19 3.23
N ILE A 40 1.41 13.38 2.33
CA ILE A 40 0.65 12.51 1.43
C ILE A 40 -0.26 11.56 2.22
N CYS A 41 0.25 10.94 3.30
CA CYS A 41 -0.53 10.05 4.15
C CYS A 41 -1.68 10.78 4.86
N GLN A 42 -1.48 12.02 5.32
CA GLN A 42 -2.53 12.83 5.94
C GLN A 42 -3.65 13.18 4.95
N ASP A 43 -3.30 13.52 3.72
CA ASP A 43 -4.27 13.80 2.66
C ASP A 43 -5.11 12.56 2.35
N MET A 44 -4.48 11.39 2.23
CA MET A 44 -5.18 10.11 2.06
C MET A 44 -6.14 9.82 3.22
N ILE A 45 -5.72 10.02 4.48
CA ILE A 45 -6.56 9.76 5.67
C ILE A 45 -7.75 10.72 5.71
N THR A 46 -7.51 11.99 5.41
CA THR A 46 -8.56 13.03 5.40
C THR A 46 -9.62 12.72 4.35
N ASN A 47 -9.20 12.33 3.14
CA ASN A 47 -10.12 11.95 2.06
C ASN A 47 -10.85 10.64 2.36
N ALA A 48 -10.18 9.65 2.94
CA ALA A 48 -10.81 8.39 3.33
C ALA A 48 -11.91 8.59 4.40
N LYS A 49 -11.72 9.51 5.36
CA LYS A 49 -12.72 9.82 6.38
C LYS A 49 -13.99 10.45 5.80
N LYS A 50 -13.87 11.34 4.81
CA LYS A 50 -15.02 11.91 4.08
C LYS A 50 -15.89 10.83 3.43
N ARG A 51 -15.28 9.74 2.94
CA ARG A 51 -15.96 8.64 2.25
C ARG A 51 -16.69 7.64 3.16
N VAL A 52 -16.33 7.54 4.44
CA VAL A 52 -17.04 6.64 5.38
C VAL A 52 -18.52 7.04 5.52
N GLU A 53 -18.86 8.28 5.19
CA GLU A 53 -20.23 8.80 5.20
C GLU A 53 -21.06 8.41 3.95
N TYR A 54 -20.45 7.85 2.88
CA TYR A 54 -21.10 7.63 1.56
C TYR A 54 -20.91 6.21 0.98
N TYR A 55 -20.67 5.21 1.84
CA TYR A 55 -20.06 3.94 1.43
C TYR A 55 -20.88 3.00 0.50
N TYR A 56 -22.10 3.34 0.08
CA TYR A 56 -22.98 2.35 -0.57
C TYR A 56 -23.51 2.65 -1.98
N ASP A 57 -23.41 3.88 -2.51
CA ASP A 57 -24.19 4.19 -3.72
C ASP A 57 -23.43 4.11 -5.06
N ASP A 58 -22.11 4.25 -5.13
CA ASP A 58 -21.42 4.27 -6.44
C ASP A 58 -20.12 3.46 -6.48
N LEU A 59 -20.25 2.16 -6.75
CA LEU A 59 -19.11 1.30 -7.12
C LEU A 59 -18.65 1.50 -8.58
N PHE A 60 -19.39 2.27 -9.38
CA PHE A 60 -19.15 2.43 -10.82
C PHE A 60 -18.63 3.81 -11.23
N GLU A 61 -18.80 4.85 -10.40
CA GLU A 61 -18.19 6.15 -10.67
C GLU A 61 -16.85 6.28 -9.95
N MET A 62 -15.77 6.40 -10.73
CA MET A 62 -14.48 6.81 -10.19
C MET A 62 -14.58 8.25 -9.68
N SER A 63 -14.96 8.42 -8.42
CA SER A 63 -15.00 9.76 -7.82
C SER A 63 -13.59 10.39 -7.80
N GLU A 64 -13.54 11.72 -7.85
CA GLU A 64 -12.28 12.48 -7.81
C GLU A 64 -11.40 12.07 -6.61
N ASP A 65 -12.00 11.74 -5.47
CA ASP A 65 -11.28 11.25 -4.30
C ASP A 65 -10.54 9.92 -4.53
N PHE A 66 -11.10 9.03 -5.36
CA PHE A 66 -10.48 7.74 -5.69
C PHE A 66 -9.24 7.95 -6.57
N LEU A 67 -9.39 8.81 -7.59
CA LEU A 67 -8.29 9.24 -8.45
C LEU A 67 -7.19 9.92 -7.63
N GLN A 68 -7.58 10.82 -6.72
CA GLN A 68 -6.64 11.49 -5.83
C GLN A 68 -5.93 10.49 -4.92
N CYS A 69 -6.62 9.47 -4.39
CA CYS A 69 -5.99 8.41 -3.61
C CYS A 69 -4.94 7.64 -4.43
N PHE A 70 -5.24 7.32 -5.69
CA PHE A 70 -4.28 6.68 -6.58
C PHE A 70 -3.06 7.57 -6.84
N HIS A 71 -3.25 8.86 -7.17
CA HIS A 71 -2.14 9.80 -7.39
C HIS A 71 -1.30 10.02 -6.13
N ASN A 72 -1.93 10.04 -4.96
CA ASN A 72 -1.22 10.09 -3.69
C ASN A 72 -0.31 8.85 -3.53
N TRP A 73 -0.79 7.65 -3.90
CA TRP A 73 0.02 6.43 -3.85
C TRP A 73 1.17 6.46 -4.86
N GLN A 74 0.93 6.96 -6.09
CA GLN A 74 1.99 7.13 -7.08
C GLN A 74 3.09 8.08 -6.57
N SER A 75 2.70 9.13 -5.86
CA SER A 75 3.64 10.10 -5.27
C SER A 75 4.39 9.52 -4.06
N ALA A 76 3.72 8.70 -3.25
CA ALA A 76 4.32 8.06 -2.07
C ALA A 76 5.26 6.90 -2.45
N LEU A 77 5.01 6.20 -3.55
CA LEU A 77 5.71 4.97 -3.91
C LEU A 77 7.24 5.11 -3.95
N PRO A 78 7.84 6.14 -4.61
CA PRO A 78 9.29 6.30 -4.67
C PRO A 78 9.91 6.62 -3.30
N LEU A 79 9.16 7.25 -2.40
CA LEU A 79 9.62 7.56 -1.05
C LEU A 79 9.65 6.28 -0.22
N ILE A 80 8.57 5.49 -0.29
CA ILE A 80 8.45 4.25 0.48
C ILE A 80 9.40 3.17 -0.06
N ALA A 81 9.59 3.05 -1.38
CA ALA A 81 10.45 2.02 -1.97
C ALA A 81 11.93 2.12 -1.53
N ARG A 82 12.38 3.30 -1.09
CA ARG A 82 13.74 3.53 -0.56
C ARG A 82 13.91 3.07 0.89
N GLU A 83 12.82 2.81 1.60
CA GLU A 83 12.84 2.43 3.01
C GLU A 83 13.23 0.96 3.18
N LYS A 84 14.15 0.69 4.11
CA LYS A 84 14.68 -0.66 4.37
C LYS A 84 13.82 -1.50 5.32
N ASN A 85 12.82 -0.89 5.96
CA ASN A 85 12.10 -1.48 7.09
C ASN A 85 10.59 -1.32 6.91
N ILE A 86 10.03 -1.94 5.87
CA ILE A 86 8.61 -1.86 5.55
C ILE A 86 7.91 -3.11 6.06
N TYR A 87 6.81 -2.90 6.79
CA TYR A 87 6.03 -3.99 7.36
C TYR A 87 4.56 -3.83 7.06
N HIS A 88 3.93 -4.95 6.74
CA HIS A 88 2.50 -5.09 6.52
C HIS A 88 1.86 -5.82 7.70
N SER A 89 0.69 -5.33 8.12
CA SER A 89 -0.16 -5.99 9.11
C SER A 89 -1.59 -6.07 8.56
N ASN A 90 -2.11 -7.28 8.43
CA ASN A 90 -3.46 -7.50 7.93
C ASN A 90 -4.50 -6.96 8.92
N MET A 91 -5.28 -5.95 8.50
CA MET A 91 -6.33 -5.32 9.33
C MET A 91 -7.72 -6.00 9.25
N GLY A 92 -7.82 -7.15 8.57
CA GLY A 92 -9.10 -7.84 8.32
C GLY A 92 -9.85 -8.38 9.55
N LYS A 93 -9.30 -8.30 10.76
CA LYS A 93 -9.94 -8.80 12.00
C LYS A 93 -9.96 -7.76 13.14
N LEU A 94 -9.82 -6.47 12.82
CA LEU A 94 -9.16 -5.50 13.70
C LEU A 94 -9.98 -4.30 14.23
N ARG A 95 -11.32 -4.36 14.31
CA ARG A 95 -12.02 -3.40 15.21
C ARG A 95 -11.43 -3.44 16.64
N TYR A 96 -10.95 -4.61 17.07
CA TYR A 96 -10.33 -4.81 18.38
C TYR A 96 -8.92 -4.22 18.51
N TYR A 97 -8.06 -4.31 17.48
CA TYR A 97 -6.67 -3.84 17.58
C TYR A 97 -6.35 -2.54 16.85
N MET A 98 -7.31 -1.83 16.26
CA MET A 98 -7.11 -0.38 16.02
C MET A 98 -6.83 0.37 17.33
N ARG A 99 -7.29 -0.17 18.47
CA ARG A 99 -7.04 0.35 19.82
C ARG A 99 -5.82 -0.25 20.53
N GLN A 100 -5.22 -1.32 20.00
CA GLN A 100 -4.08 -2.01 20.63
C GLN A 100 -2.85 -1.97 19.72
N LYS A 101 -1.66 -2.11 20.32
CA LYS A 101 -0.44 -2.17 19.52
C LYS A 101 -0.43 -3.43 18.65
N PRO A 102 0.02 -3.37 17.39
CA PRO A 102 0.19 -4.56 16.56
C PRO A 102 1.06 -5.59 17.29
N MET A 103 0.62 -6.84 17.35
CA MET A 103 1.46 -7.91 17.89
C MET A 103 2.50 -8.31 16.85
N PRO A 104 3.79 -8.51 17.22
CA PRO A 104 4.85 -8.84 16.28
C PRO A 104 4.53 -10.01 15.34
N LYS A 105 3.83 -11.04 15.84
CA LYS A 105 3.41 -12.22 15.05
C LYS A 105 2.43 -11.93 13.91
N TYR A 106 1.78 -10.76 13.89
CA TYR A 106 0.85 -10.35 12.83
C TYR A 106 1.45 -9.34 11.87
N VAL A 107 2.71 -8.99 12.08
CA VAL A 107 3.47 -8.05 11.27
C VAL A 107 4.42 -8.86 10.39
N ASN A 108 4.33 -8.66 9.08
CA ASN A 108 5.20 -9.29 8.10
C ASN A 108 6.05 -8.23 7.42
N GLU A 109 7.35 -8.48 7.33
CA GLU A 109 8.21 -7.68 6.45
C GLU A 109 7.76 -7.86 4.99
N ILE A 110 7.77 -6.77 4.25
CA ILE A 110 7.40 -6.71 2.84
C ILE A 110 8.43 -5.88 2.08
N LYS A 111 8.47 -6.07 0.77
CA LYS A 111 9.22 -5.20 -0.14
C LYS A 111 8.24 -4.40 -0.96
N ILE A 112 8.58 -3.15 -1.26
CA ILE A 112 7.82 -2.32 -2.19
C ILE A 112 8.73 -2.04 -3.38
N SER A 113 8.24 -2.37 -4.57
CA SER A 113 8.92 -2.06 -5.82
C SER A 113 8.38 -0.75 -6.38
N ASP A 114 9.27 0.05 -6.98
CA ASP A 114 8.92 1.19 -7.81
C ASP A 114 8.62 0.80 -9.27
N GLU A 115 8.86 -0.48 -9.64
CA GLU A 115 8.51 -0.98 -10.96
C GLU A 115 6.98 -1.06 -11.13
N PRO A 116 6.41 -0.44 -12.18
CA PRO A 116 4.98 -0.47 -12.41
C PRO A 116 4.54 -1.85 -12.90
N ILE A 117 3.47 -2.38 -12.30
CA ILE A 117 2.84 -3.62 -12.76
C ILE A 117 1.67 -3.30 -13.68
N ARG A 118 1.59 -3.99 -14.83
CA ARG A 118 0.56 -3.77 -15.83
C ARG A 118 -0.34 -4.98 -15.95
N LEU A 119 -1.64 -4.73 -16.11
CA LEU A 119 -2.59 -5.77 -16.47
C LEU A 119 -2.54 -6.01 -17.98
N GLN A 120 -2.35 -7.25 -18.42
CA GLN A 120 -2.27 -7.59 -19.82
C GLN A 120 -3.18 -8.78 -20.17
N PHE A 121 -3.86 -8.66 -21.31
CA PHE A 121 -4.56 -9.77 -21.94
C PHE A 121 -3.59 -10.57 -22.81
N THR A 122 -3.52 -11.87 -22.55
CA THR A 122 -2.76 -12.83 -23.35
C THR A 122 -3.74 -13.74 -24.07
N LEU A 123 -3.62 -13.81 -25.39
CA LEU A 123 -4.38 -14.75 -26.21
C LEU A 123 -3.48 -15.93 -26.56
N LYS A 124 -3.77 -17.09 -25.97
CA LYS A 124 -3.02 -18.33 -26.21
C LYS A 124 -3.75 -19.18 -27.24
N ASN A 125 -3.09 -19.50 -28.35
CA ASN A 125 -3.61 -20.46 -29.31
C ASN A 125 -3.49 -21.89 -28.73
N LYS A 126 -4.60 -22.62 -28.63
CA LYS A 126 -4.67 -24.02 -28.18
C LYS A 126 -4.96 -24.99 -29.33
N GLY A 127 -4.77 -24.55 -30.57
CA GLY A 127 -5.04 -25.31 -31.79
C GLY A 127 -6.51 -25.27 -32.18
N ARG A 128 -7.39 -25.84 -31.33
CA ARG A 128 -8.84 -25.92 -31.60
C ARG A 128 -9.62 -24.67 -31.16
N TYR A 129 -9.03 -23.88 -30.28
CA TYR A 129 -9.62 -22.66 -29.74
C TYR A 129 -8.52 -21.69 -29.32
N TYR A 130 -8.89 -20.44 -29.10
CA TYR A 130 -8.05 -19.46 -28.43
C TYR A 130 -8.48 -19.33 -26.98
N GLN A 131 -7.51 -19.35 -26.08
CA GLN A 131 -7.73 -19.07 -24.66
C GLN A 131 -7.29 -17.63 -24.38
N LEU A 132 -8.25 -16.77 -24.02
CA LEU A 132 -7.94 -15.47 -23.45
C LEU A 132 -7.58 -15.66 -21.97
N SER A 133 -6.53 -15.00 -21.50
CA SER A 133 -6.09 -15.06 -20.12
C SER A 133 -5.54 -13.72 -19.67
N LEU A 134 -5.94 -13.29 -18.48
CA LEU A 134 -5.44 -12.09 -17.84
C LEU A 134 -4.15 -12.41 -17.09
N ALA A 135 -3.14 -11.56 -17.23
CA ALA A 135 -1.87 -11.73 -16.55
C ALA A 135 -1.33 -10.37 -16.11
N PHE A 136 -0.74 -10.32 -14.92
CA PHE A 136 0.04 -9.17 -14.50
C PHE A 136 1.46 -9.27 -15.06
N THR A 137 2.02 -8.15 -15.50
CA THR A 137 3.37 -8.12 -16.08
C THR A 137 4.22 -7.01 -15.47
N ILE A 138 5.50 -7.32 -15.30
CA ILE A 138 6.54 -6.38 -14.85
C ILE A 138 7.65 -6.41 -15.90
N ASN A 139 7.96 -5.25 -16.49
CA ASN A 139 8.95 -5.16 -17.58
C ASN A 139 8.71 -6.19 -18.71
N GLY A 140 7.44 -6.45 -19.05
CA GLY A 140 7.02 -7.41 -20.08
C GLY A 140 7.08 -8.89 -19.68
N LYS A 141 7.47 -9.23 -18.45
CA LYS A 141 7.48 -10.60 -17.93
C LYS A 141 6.25 -10.86 -17.09
N ILE A 142 5.61 -12.02 -17.28
CA ILE A 142 4.44 -12.43 -16.51
C ILE A 142 4.84 -12.65 -15.04
N LEU A 143 4.13 -11.98 -14.13
CA LEU A 143 4.22 -12.22 -12.71
C LEU A 143 3.47 -13.52 -12.36
N THR A 144 4.18 -14.46 -11.76
CA THR A 144 3.61 -15.72 -11.29
C THR A 144 3.01 -15.54 -9.89
N ASN A 145 1.91 -16.25 -9.62
CA ASN A 145 1.25 -16.27 -8.30
C ASN A 145 0.96 -14.86 -7.75
N ALA A 146 0.47 -14.00 -8.64
CA ALA A 146 0.06 -12.65 -8.33
C ALA A 146 -1.19 -12.66 -7.42
N GLU A 147 -1.11 -11.94 -6.31
CA GLU A 147 -2.21 -11.77 -5.37
C GLU A 147 -2.60 -10.29 -5.26
N ILE A 148 -3.89 -9.98 -5.38
CA ILE A 148 -4.40 -8.63 -5.19
C ILE A 148 -4.30 -8.26 -3.70
N ARG A 149 -3.73 -7.08 -3.41
CA ARG A 149 -3.51 -6.55 -2.07
C ARG A 149 -4.07 -5.14 -1.95
N GLY A 150 -5.23 -5.02 -1.32
CA GLY A 150 -5.92 -3.74 -1.24
C GLY A 150 -6.41 -3.30 -2.62
N LEU A 151 -6.50 -1.99 -2.84
CA LEU A 151 -7.12 -1.43 -4.05
C LEU A 151 -6.16 -1.28 -5.23
N PHE A 152 -4.90 -0.91 -4.99
CA PHE A 152 -3.98 -0.50 -6.06
C PHE A 152 -2.72 -1.37 -6.17
N PHE A 153 -2.59 -2.40 -5.33
CA PHE A 153 -1.35 -3.17 -5.24
C PHE A 153 -1.55 -4.64 -5.56
N ILE A 154 -0.55 -5.21 -6.21
CA ILE A 154 -0.40 -6.64 -6.48
C ILE A 154 0.85 -7.10 -5.73
N SER A 155 0.77 -8.25 -5.06
CA SER A 155 1.94 -8.89 -4.46
C SER A 155 2.31 -10.19 -5.17
N ASN A 156 3.57 -10.58 -5.09
CA ASN A 156 4.04 -11.92 -5.46
C ASN A 156 4.33 -12.79 -4.23
N GLU A 157 4.80 -14.02 -4.45
CA GLU A 157 5.15 -14.99 -3.40
C GLU A 157 6.24 -14.46 -2.45
N ASP A 158 7.18 -13.66 -2.95
CA ASP A 158 8.25 -13.04 -2.17
C ASP A 158 7.77 -11.87 -1.30
N LYS A 159 6.46 -11.62 -1.24
CA LYS A 159 5.85 -10.48 -0.56
C LYS A 159 6.41 -9.14 -1.05
N CYS A 160 6.78 -9.08 -2.34
CA CYS A 160 7.07 -7.84 -3.03
C CYS A 160 5.77 -7.26 -3.59
N TYR A 161 5.49 -6.01 -3.25
CA TYR A 161 4.29 -5.28 -3.60
C TYR A 161 4.61 -4.33 -4.75
N TYR A 162 3.76 -4.35 -5.75
CA TYR A 162 3.84 -3.54 -6.96
C TYR A 162 2.54 -2.74 -7.09
N MET A 163 2.67 -1.46 -7.40
CA MET A 163 1.51 -0.62 -7.67
C MET A 163 1.08 -0.78 -9.13
N LEU A 164 -0.23 -0.90 -9.36
CA LEU A 164 -0.82 -0.89 -10.70
C LEU A 164 -0.39 0.37 -11.46
N ALA A 165 0.00 0.18 -12.72
CA ALA A 165 0.49 1.25 -13.58
C ALA A 165 -0.59 2.28 -13.94
N SER A 166 -1.85 1.83 -13.99
CA SER A 166 -3.01 2.63 -14.36
C SER A 166 -4.16 2.41 -13.40
N ILE A 167 -4.91 3.48 -13.11
CA ILE A 167 -6.18 3.40 -12.38
C ILE A 167 -7.24 2.58 -13.15
N GLN A 168 -7.10 2.48 -14.47
CA GLN A 168 -7.99 1.69 -15.34
C GLN A 168 -7.77 0.17 -15.16
N ASP A 169 -6.68 -0.24 -14.52
CA ASP A 169 -6.36 -1.64 -14.24
C ASP A 169 -6.95 -2.12 -12.89
N VAL A 170 -7.69 -1.25 -12.19
CA VAL A 170 -8.31 -1.52 -10.87
C VAL A 170 -9.66 -2.20 -10.98
#